data_AF-A0A562WRA5-F1
#
_entry.id   AF-A0A562WRA5-F1
#
_cell.length_a   1.000
_cell.length_b   1.000
_cell.length_c   1.000
_cell.angle_alpha   90.00
_cell.angle_beta   90.00
_cell.angle_gamma   90.00
#
_symmetry.space_group_name_H-M   'P 1'
#
loop_
_entity.id
_entity.type
_entity.pdbx_description
1 polymer ?
#
loop_
_entity_poly.entity_id
_entity_poly.type
_entity_poly.pdbx_seq_one_letter_code
_entity_poly.pdbx_strand_id
1 'polypeptide(L)'
;MARLTLPKHKRLYAVADILRNLGQPAPLSSSELGEMVEWSACLGSVFDKVVKMICDLPAPEISDSYTFHLMNEKGIANKYPSELAKLLIHLIPQMTKSWMCTELVPLAKVLRDRGIDGRSLTKIQNSLITLGCNETF
;
A
#
# COMPACT_ATOMS: atom_id res chain seq x y z
N MET A 1 -15.51 -36.95 -7.41
CA MET A 1 -14.94 -36.21 -6.27
C MET A 1 -13.99 -35.14 -6.79
N ALA A 2 -14.45 -33.89 -6.92
CA ALA A 2 -13.59 -32.78 -7.32
C ALA A 2 -12.79 -32.30 -6.09
N ARG A 3 -11.47 -32.50 -6.08
CA ARG A 3 -10.60 -31.79 -5.12
C ARG A 3 -10.56 -30.33 -5.54
N LEU A 4 -11.31 -29.48 -4.83
CA LEU A 4 -11.13 -28.04 -4.87
C LEU A 4 -9.74 -27.72 -4.30
N THR A 5 -8.73 -27.71 -5.17
CA THR A 5 -7.42 -27.17 -4.82
C THR A 5 -7.56 -25.67 -4.61
N LEU A 6 -7.60 -25.26 -3.34
CA LEU A 6 -7.54 -23.85 -2.99
C LEU A 6 -6.31 -23.21 -3.65
N PRO A 7 -6.45 -22.01 -4.26
CA PRO A 7 -5.33 -21.23 -4.75
C PRO A 7 -4.26 -21.05 -3.66
N LYS A 8 -2.97 -20.96 -4.05
CA LYS A 8 -1.85 -20.88 -3.08
C LYS A 8 -2.05 -19.79 -2.01
N HIS A 9 -2.61 -18.64 -2.38
CA HIS A 9 -2.92 -17.56 -1.42
C HIS A 9 -3.96 -17.98 -0.37
N LYS A 10 -5.02 -18.69 -0.75
CA LYS A 10 -6.06 -19.16 0.19
C LYS A 10 -5.56 -20.23 1.16
N ARG A 11 -4.55 -21.02 0.77
CA ARG A 11 -3.93 -22.00 1.68
C ARG A 11 -3.07 -21.33 2.75
N LEU A 12 -2.36 -20.26 2.40
CA LEU A 12 -1.54 -19.51 3.34
C LEU A 12 -2.40 -18.88 4.45
N TYR A 13 -3.56 -18.33 4.09
CA TYR A 13 -4.48 -17.74 5.06
C TYR A 13 -5.11 -18.79 6.00
N ALA A 14 -5.53 -19.95 5.49
CA ALA A 14 -6.08 -21.02 6.32
C ALA A 14 -5.07 -21.58 7.34
N VAL A 15 -3.78 -21.60 7.00
CA VAL A 15 -2.71 -21.98 7.93
C VAL A 15 -2.47 -20.90 8.98
N ALA A 16 -2.58 -19.61 8.60
CA ALA A 16 -2.41 -18.50 9.52
C ALA A 16 -3.45 -18.50 10.66
N ASP A 17 -4.71 -18.81 10.38
CA ASP A 17 -5.77 -18.87 11.40
C ASP A 17 -5.53 -19.98 12.43
N ILE A 18 -5.03 -21.14 11.99
CA ILE A 18 -4.68 -22.26 12.88
C ILE A 18 -3.54 -21.86 13.81
N LEU A 19 -2.49 -21.23 13.29
CA LEU A 19 -1.33 -20.79 14.09
C LEU A 19 -1.73 -19.79 15.19
N ARG A 20 -2.64 -18.85 14.88
CA ARG A 20 -3.13 -17.87 15.88
C ARG A 20 -3.87 -18.53 17.03
N ASN A 21 -4.73 -19.50 16.72
CA ASN A 21 -5.47 -20.26 17.74
C ASN A 21 -4.53 -21.06 18.66
N LEU A 22 -3.30 -21.31 18.23
CA LEU A 22 -2.24 -21.97 19.00
C LEU A 22 -1.28 -20.98 19.69
N GLY A 23 -1.53 -19.67 19.62
CA GLY A 23 -0.66 -18.63 20.16
C GLY A 23 0.67 -18.47 19.42
N GLN A 24 0.77 -19.01 18.19
CA GLN A 24 1.97 -18.90 17.37
C GLN A 24 1.90 -17.66 16.47
N PRO A 25 3.05 -16.96 16.24
CA PRO A 25 3.11 -15.90 15.26
C PRO A 25 2.67 -16.40 13.89
N ALA A 26 1.64 -15.75 13.34
CA ALA A 26 1.13 -16.04 12.01
C ALA A 26 1.41 -14.84 11.09
N PRO A 27 1.63 -15.07 9.79
CA PRO A 27 1.63 -14.00 8.82
C PRO A 27 0.33 -13.20 8.88
N LEU A 28 0.42 -11.90 8.57
CA LEU A 28 -0.76 -11.05 8.45
C LEU A 28 -1.66 -11.57 7.33
N SER A 29 -2.96 -11.57 7.59
CA SER A 29 -3.96 -11.74 6.54
C SER A 29 -3.99 -10.51 5.64
N SER A 30 -4.58 -10.65 4.45
CA SER A 30 -4.80 -9.49 3.57
C SER A 30 -5.60 -8.36 4.25
N SER A 31 -6.53 -8.71 5.15
CA SER A 31 -7.37 -7.72 5.87
C SER A 31 -6.54 -6.93 6.89
N GLU A 32 -5.77 -7.61 7.73
CA GLU A 32 -4.91 -6.93 8.72
C GLU A 32 -3.80 -6.13 8.05
N LEU A 33 -3.31 -6.58 6.89
CA LEU A 33 -2.36 -5.82 6.12
C LEU A 33 -2.99 -4.52 5.59
N GLY A 34 -4.25 -4.58 5.14
CA GLY A 34 -5.05 -3.41 4.78
C GLY A 34 -5.19 -2.45 5.97
N GLU A 35 -5.51 -2.96 7.16
CA GLU A 35 -5.55 -2.12 8.37
C GLU A 35 -4.19 -1.50 8.70
N MET A 36 -3.09 -2.23 8.55
CA MET A 36 -1.74 -1.67 8.74
C MET A 36 -1.43 -0.56 7.74
N VAL A 37 -1.87 -0.67 6.49
CA VAL A 37 -1.81 0.43 5.53
C VAL A 37 -2.62 1.61 6.06
N GLU A 38 -3.83 1.37 6.58
CA GLU A 38 -4.69 2.43 7.09
C GLU A 38 -4.05 3.25 8.22
N TRP A 39 -3.36 2.57 9.11
CA TRP A 39 -2.71 3.23 10.24
C TRP A 39 -1.32 3.77 9.92
N SER A 40 -0.73 3.40 8.78
CA SER A 40 0.69 3.69 8.48
C SER A 40 1.04 5.16 8.62
N ALA A 41 0.19 6.07 8.12
CA ALA A 41 0.39 7.52 8.22
C ALA A 41 0.49 8.04 9.67
N CYS A 42 -0.10 7.34 10.63
CA CYS A 42 -0.12 7.71 12.05
C CYS A 42 1.08 7.20 12.83
N LEU A 43 1.88 6.29 12.27
CA LEU A 43 2.96 5.61 12.99
C LEU A 43 4.27 6.40 13.08
N GLY A 44 4.28 7.65 12.59
CA GLY A 44 5.32 8.63 12.88
C GLY A 44 6.74 8.14 12.55
N SER A 45 7.56 7.90 13.57
CA SER A 45 8.98 7.53 13.45
C SER A 45 9.25 6.09 13.00
N VAL A 46 8.23 5.22 12.96
CA VAL A 46 8.38 3.83 12.50
C VAL A 46 7.76 3.57 11.13
N PHE A 47 7.40 4.64 10.41
CA PHE A 47 6.78 4.57 9.10
C PHE A 47 7.61 3.73 8.12
N ASP A 48 8.93 3.92 8.10
CA ASP A 48 9.88 3.19 7.25
C ASP A 48 9.83 1.66 7.46
N LYS A 49 9.81 1.22 8.73
CA LYS A 49 9.74 -0.20 9.10
C LYS A 49 8.39 -0.80 8.70
N VAL A 50 7.32 -0.05 8.89
CA VAL A 50 5.96 -0.50 8.56
C VAL A 50 5.79 -0.61 7.04
N VAL A 51 6.26 0.37 6.27
CA VAL A 51 6.26 0.31 4.81
C VAL A 51 7.03 -0.92 4.33
N LYS A 52 8.19 -1.21 4.92
CA LYS A 52 8.94 -2.42 4.57
C LYS A 52 8.11 -3.69 4.81
N MET A 53 7.48 -3.81 5.98
CA MET A 53 6.63 -4.97 6.29
C MET A 53 5.45 -5.12 5.32
N ILE A 54 4.84 -3.99 4.93
CA ILE A 54 3.75 -3.98 3.96
C ILE A 54 4.25 -4.47 2.60
N CYS A 55 5.35 -3.91 2.11
CA CYS A 55 5.90 -4.24 0.79
C CYS A 55 6.50 -5.65 0.69
N ASP A 56 6.86 -6.28 1.82
CA ASP A 56 7.36 -7.67 1.87
C ASP A 56 6.22 -8.71 1.71
N LEU A 57 4.96 -8.28 1.78
CA LEU A 57 3.77 -9.12 1.62
C LEU A 57 3.02 -8.78 0.31
N PRO A 58 2.14 -9.66 -0.20
CA PRO A 58 1.28 -9.32 -1.32
C PRO A 58 0.40 -8.11 -1.00
N ALA A 59 0.33 -7.15 -1.92
CA ALA A 59 -0.44 -5.92 -1.73
C ALA A 59 -1.91 -6.24 -1.40
N PRO A 60 -2.48 -5.66 -0.33
CA PRO A 60 -3.89 -5.84 -0.01
C PRO A 60 -4.76 -5.02 -0.97
N GLU A 61 -6.03 -5.38 -1.07
CA GLU A 61 -7.03 -4.53 -1.73
C GLU A 61 -7.28 -3.28 -0.89
N ILE A 62 -7.23 -2.11 -1.52
CA ILE A 62 -7.46 -0.81 -0.87
C ILE A 62 -8.72 -0.20 -1.49
N SER A 63 -9.88 -0.43 -0.86
CA SER A 63 -11.16 0.01 -1.44
C SER A 63 -11.60 1.38 -0.94
N ASP A 64 -11.33 1.76 0.31
CA ASP A 64 -11.90 2.98 0.94
C ASP A 64 -10.95 3.58 1.98
N SER A 65 -9.81 4.07 1.49
CA SER A 65 -8.71 4.51 2.36
C SER A 65 -8.71 6.01 2.60
N TYR A 66 -8.90 6.40 3.86
CA TYR A 66 -8.63 7.77 4.31
C TYR A 66 -7.11 8.02 4.50
N THR A 67 -6.29 7.00 4.31
CA THR A 67 -4.84 7.08 4.54
C THR A 67 -4.12 8.06 3.64
N PHE A 68 -4.45 8.12 2.35
CA PHE A 68 -3.75 9.04 1.45
C PHE A 68 -4.01 10.49 1.84
N HIS A 69 -5.22 10.78 2.31
CA HIS A 69 -5.55 12.06 2.92
C HIS A 69 -4.71 12.32 4.18
N LEU A 70 -4.66 11.37 5.12
CA LEU A 70 -3.81 11.50 6.32
C LEU A 70 -2.32 11.66 5.98
N MET A 71 -1.83 11.01 4.91
CA MET A 71 -0.45 11.15 4.44
C MET A 71 -0.17 12.57 3.93
N ASN A 72 -1.13 13.17 3.22
CA ASN A 72 -1.08 14.58 2.81
C ASN A 72 -1.05 15.49 4.05
N GLU A 73 -2.03 15.36 4.95
CA GLU A 73 -2.14 16.20 6.16
C GLU A 73 -0.90 16.13 7.05
N LYS A 74 -0.35 14.93 7.26
CA LYS A 74 0.83 14.73 8.13
C LYS A 74 2.16 15.04 7.44
N GLY A 75 2.12 15.38 6.14
CA GLY A 75 3.29 15.68 5.33
C GLY A 75 4.23 14.49 5.17
N ILE A 76 3.69 13.27 5.03
CA ILE A 76 4.50 12.04 4.94
C ILE A 76 5.45 12.08 3.74
N ALA A 77 5.00 12.59 2.59
CA ALA A 77 5.83 12.74 1.40
C ALA A 77 7.06 13.65 1.63
N ASN A 78 6.98 14.59 2.59
CA ASN A 78 8.10 15.45 2.94
C ASN A 78 9.10 14.76 3.90
N LYS A 79 8.60 13.90 4.79
CA LYS A 79 9.40 13.26 5.83
C LYS A 79 10.06 11.96 5.35
N TYR A 80 9.33 11.18 4.55
CA TYR A 80 9.72 9.83 4.12
C TYR A 80 9.45 9.63 2.62
N PRO A 81 10.09 10.43 1.74
CA PRO A 81 9.79 10.41 0.31
C PRO A 81 10.07 9.05 -0.34
N SER A 82 11.19 8.41 0.02
CA SER A 82 11.59 7.13 -0.55
C SER A 82 10.69 5.97 -0.12
N GLU A 83 10.27 5.96 1.15
CA GLU A 83 9.39 4.95 1.72
C GLU A 83 7.98 5.11 1.15
N LEU A 84 7.47 6.34 1.09
CA LEU A 84 6.17 6.60 0.49
C LEU A 84 6.15 6.19 -0.99
N ALA A 85 7.21 6.47 -1.76
CA ALA A 85 7.29 6.05 -3.15
C ALA A 85 7.18 4.51 -3.29
N LYS A 86 7.87 3.75 -2.44
CA LYS A 86 7.77 2.28 -2.42
C LYS A 86 6.36 1.82 -2.11
N LEU A 87 5.73 2.44 -1.11
CA LEU A 87 4.35 2.12 -0.71
C LEU A 87 3.36 2.39 -1.84
N LEU A 88 3.45 3.56 -2.50
CA LEU A 88 2.57 3.91 -3.61
C LEU A 88 2.73 2.97 -4.81
N ILE A 89 3.97 2.63 -5.19
CA ILE A 89 4.26 1.65 -6.25
C ILE A 89 3.65 0.29 -5.93
N HIS A 90 3.64 -0.09 -4.65
CA HIS A 90 3.11 -1.36 -4.20
C HIS A 90 1.57 -1.39 -4.19
N LEU A 91 0.92 -0.31 -3.75
CA LEU A 91 -0.53 -0.27 -3.51
C LEU A 91 -1.35 0.16 -4.74
N ILE A 92 -0.95 1.20 -5.47
CA ILE A 92 -1.75 1.79 -6.56
C ILE A 92 -2.19 0.74 -7.60
N PRO A 93 -1.35 -0.22 -8.02
CA PRO A 93 -1.78 -1.23 -8.99
C PRO A 93 -2.94 -2.13 -8.54
N GLN A 94 -3.24 -2.22 -7.24
CA GLN A 94 -4.37 -3.00 -6.71
C GLN A 94 -5.64 -2.17 -6.56
N MET A 95 -5.57 -0.85 -6.77
CA MET A 95 -6.71 0.03 -6.63
C MET A 95 -7.57 0.00 -7.89
N THR A 96 -8.88 0.12 -7.70
CA THR A 96 -9.87 0.15 -8.78
C THR A 96 -10.67 1.45 -8.82
N LYS A 97 -10.53 2.29 -7.80
CA LYS A 97 -11.36 3.50 -7.62
C LYS A 97 -10.59 4.77 -7.97
N SER A 98 -11.05 5.48 -8.99
CA SER A 98 -10.42 6.71 -9.49
C SER A 98 -10.63 7.94 -8.59
N TRP A 99 -11.58 7.94 -7.65
CA TRP A 99 -11.78 9.09 -6.75
C TRP A 99 -10.58 9.31 -5.81
N MET A 100 -9.71 8.31 -5.61
CA MET A 100 -8.48 8.44 -4.84
C MET A 100 -7.43 9.36 -5.50
N CYS A 101 -7.61 9.71 -6.78
CA CYS A 101 -6.70 10.61 -7.47
C CYS A 101 -6.55 11.98 -6.78
N THR A 102 -7.59 12.47 -6.10
CA THR A 102 -7.55 13.74 -5.37
C THR A 102 -6.51 13.74 -4.25
N GLU A 103 -6.22 12.57 -3.67
CA GLU A 103 -5.25 12.43 -2.59
C GLU A 103 -3.90 11.91 -3.09
N LEU A 104 -3.90 11.03 -4.10
CA LEU A 104 -2.68 10.42 -4.62
C LEU A 104 -1.84 11.39 -5.48
N VAL A 105 -2.47 12.25 -6.28
CA VAL A 105 -1.76 13.19 -7.16
C VAL A 105 -0.96 14.23 -6.36
N PRO A 106 -1.48 14.86 -5.29
CA PRO A 106 -0.69 15.73 -4.43
C PRO A 106 0.54 15.06 -3.83
N LEU A 107 0.41 13.82 -3.33
CA LEU A 107 1.56 13.05 -2.81
C LEU A 107 2.63 12.87 -3.90
N ALA A 108 2.22 12.48 -5.10
CA ALA A 108 3.14 12.22 -6.20
C ALA A 108 3.83 13.52 -6.71
N LYS A 109 3.13 14.66 -6.72
CA LYS A 109 3.72 15.99 -6.98
C LYS A 109 4.82 16.32 -5.97
N VAL A 110 4.56 16.13 -4.67
CA VAL A 110 5.58 16.36 -3.63
C VAL A 110 6.77 15.42 -3.80
N LEU A 111 6.54 14.14 -4.12
CA LEU A 111 7.63 13.19 -4.36
C LEU A 111 8.52 13.61 -5.55
N ARG A 112 7.91 14.07 -6.65
CA ARG A 112 8.63 14.65 -7.80
C ARG A 112 9.49 15.84 -7.36
N ASP A 113 8.91 16.78 -6.63
CA ASP A 113 9.60 18.00 -6.20
C ASP A 113 10.73 17.71 -5.19
N ARG A 114 10.61 16.61 -4.43
CA ARG A 114 11.66 16.10 -3.54
C ARG A 114 12.77 15.35 -4.27
N GLY A 115 12.65 15.14 -5.58
CA GLY A 115 13.69 14.52 -6.40
C GLY A 115 13.87 13.02 -6.13
N ILE A 116 12.77 12.28 -5.93
CA ILE A 116 12.84 10.80 -5.94
C ILE A 116 13.41 10.30 -7.27
N ASP A 117 13.94 9.07 -7.28
CA ASP A 117 14.53 8.53 -8.50
C ASP A 117 13.53 8.45 -9.66
N GLY A 118 13.99 8.80 -10.86
CA GLY A 118 13.11 8.91 -12.04
C GLY A 118 12.40 7.60 -12.38
N ARG A 119 12.99 6.44 -12.08
CA ARG A 119 12.36 5.14 -12.33
C ARG A 119 11.15 4.93 -11.42
N SER A 120 11.27 5.25 -10.13
CA SER A 120 10.15 5.20 -9.19
C SER A 120 9.06 6.18 -9.58
N LEU A 121 9.42 7.40 -9.98
CA LEU A 121 8.45 8.40 -10.42
C LEU A 121 7.66 7.93 -11.65
N THR A 122 8.34 7.39 -12.68
CA THR A 122 7.68 6.83 -13.87
C THR A 122 6.74 5.68 -13.52
N LYS A 123 7.12 4.81 -12.58
CA LYS A 123 6.24 3.72 -12.12
C LYS A 123 4.96 4.28 -11.48
N ILE A 124 5.09 5.26 -10.59
CA ILE A 124 3.95 5.90 -9.93
C ILE A 124 3.05 6.56 -10.97
N GLN A 125 3.60 7.35 -11.89
CA GLN A 125 2.85 8.02 -12.96
C GLN A 125 2.07 7.02 -13.82
N ASN A 126 2.71 5.94 -14.27
CA ASN A 126 2.04 4.91 -15.07
C ASN A 126 0.90 4.22 -14.32
N SER A 127 1.11 3.91 -13.03
CA SER A 127 0.08 3.32 -12.18
C SER A 127 -1.09 4.28 -11.95
N LEU A 128 -0.83 5.58 -11.77
CA LEU A 128 -1.88 6.60 -11.63
C LEU A 128 -2.68 6.80 -12.92
N ILE A 129 -2.01 6.81 -14.08
CA ILE A 129 -2.67 6.85 -15.40
C ILE A 129 -3.58 5.62 -15.56
N THR A 130 -3.10 4.44 -15.18
CA THR A 130 -3.87 3.18 -15.24
C THR A 130 -5.09 3.22 -14.32
N LEU A 131 -4.99 3.88 -13.16
CA LEU A 131 -6.09 4.10 -12.22
C LEU A 131 -7.12 5.13 -12.73
N GLY A 132 -6.79 5.91 -13.77
CA GLY A 132 -7.64 6.97 -14.32
C GLY A 132 -7.35 8.37 -13.80
N CYS A 133 -6.19 8.59 -13.15
CA CYS A 133 -5.74 9.92 -12.75
C CYS A 133 -5.16 10.65 -13.97
N ASN A 134 -5.95 11.54 -14.56
CA ASN A 134 -5.57 12.23 -15.80
C ASN A 134 -4.71 13.48 -15.60
N GLU A 135 -4.37 13.82 -14.34
CA GLU A 135 -3.47 14.95 -14.06
C GLU A 135 -2.02 14.55 -14.31
N THR A 136 -1.38 15.25 -15.24
CA THR A 136 0.06 15.16 -15.48
C THR A 136 0.79 16.11 -14.52
N PHE A 137 1.89 15.61 -13.94
CA PHE A 137 2.80 16.35 -13.08
C PHE A 137 4.22 15.85 -13.30
#